data_AF-A0A4P7GR47-F1
#
_entry.id   AF-A0A4P7GR47-F1
#
_cell.length_a   1.000
_cell.length_b   1.000
_cell.length_c   1.000
_cell.angle_alpha   90.00
_cell.angle_beta   90.00
_cell.angle_gamma   90.00
#
_symmetry.space_group_name_H-M   'P 1'
#
loop_
_entity.id
_entity.type
_entity.pdbx_description
1 polymer ?
#
loop_
_entity_poly.entity_id
_entity_poly.type
_entity_poly.pdbx_seq_one_letter_code
_entity_poly.pdbx_strand_id
1 'polypeptide(L)'
;MDEIYSCFRAIEEFERVFRAYSVPGIPFEKCFPWINSCFRDEDFRRSAFYLYQSIKELGWDHCDWQVQGYDDQFKPHVSVSEAESAAQNAFKCIEAIIGEPTKTKPHKLAVLLRSKGFDPDIRLGFRKKDTLFNKIVEFHEIRDRVAAHGKSKYKRRLSVSEVIEMQALARYMLLKERL
;
A
#
# COMPACT_ATOMS: atom_id res chain seq x y z
N MET A 1 -22.06 2.57 17.67
CA MET A 1 -22.56 3.35 16.51
C MET A 1 -21.41 3.94 15.70
N ASP A 2 -20.32 4.38 16.34
CA ASP A 2 -19.15 4.97 15.65
C ASP A 2 -18.35 4.01 14.75
N GLU A 3 -18.24 2.73 15.11
CA GLU A 3 -17.52 1.74 14.28
C GLU A 3 -18.25 1.41 12.97
N ILE A 4 -19.58 1.48 12.98
CA ILE A 4 -20.40 1.20 11.79
C ILE A 4 -20.28 2.37 10.81
N TYR A 5 -20.31 3.62 11.30
CA TYR A 5 -20.11 4.81 10.48
C TYR A 5 -18.68 4.96 9.95
N SER A 6 -17.66 4.60 10.73
CA SER A 6 -16.28 4.57 10.24
C SER A 6 -16.10 3.49 9.17
N CYS A 7 -16.80 2.36 9.30
CA CYS A 7 -16.80 1.28 8.31
C CYS A 7 -17.52 1.69 7.02
N PHE A 8 -18.69 2.35 7.09
CA PHE A 8 -19.39 2.85 5.91
C PHE A 8 -18.63 3.95 5.16
N ARG A 9 -17.99 4.89 5.89
CA ARG A 9 -17.06 5.84 5.23
C ARG A 9 -15.88 5.10 4.62
N ALA A 10 -15.28 4.17 5.34
CA ALA A 10 -14.20 3.36 4.79
C ALA A 10 -14.68 2.57 3.56
N ILE A 11 -15.93 2.12 3.48
CA ILE A 11 -16.48 1.40 2.32
C ILE A 11 -16.78 2.33 1.13
N GLU A 12 -17.41 3.48 1.33
CA GLU A 12 -17.63 4.47 0.27
C GLU A 12 -16.30 5.05 -0.24
N GLU A 13 -15.34 5.22 0.67
CA GLU A 13 -14.00 5.67 0.33
C GLU A 13 -13.17 4.54 -0.27
N PHE A 14 -13.34 3.30 0.15
CA PHE A 14 -12.76 2.11 -0.48
C PHE A 14 -13.39 1.86 -1.84
N GLU A 15 -14.67 2.19 -2.04
CA GLU A 15 -15.31 2.25 -3.35
C GLU A 15 -14.68 3.36 -4.20
N ARG A 16 -14.34 4.52 -3.63
CA ARG A 16 -13.56 5.54 -4.36
C ARG A 16 -12.14 5.04 -4.66
N VAL A 17 -11.45 4.35 -3.74
CA VAL A 17 -10.14 3.68 -3.97
C VAL A 17 -10.30 2.64 -5.06
N PHE A 18 -11.37 1.86 -5.02
CA PHE A 18 -11.59 0.82 -5.99
C PHE A 18 -11.96 1.39 -7.34
N ARG A 19 -12.88 2.34 -7.45
CA ARG A 19 -13.27 2.96 -8.73
C ARG A 19 -12.13 3.76 -9.36
N ALA A 20 -11.34 4.49 -8.56
CA ALA A 20 -10.20 5.26 -9.08
C ALA A 20 -9.04 4.37 -9.56
N TYR A 21 -8.94 3.14 -9.06
CA TYR A 21 -7.82 2.24 -9.37
C TYR A 21 -8.21 0.93 -10.07
N SER A 22 -9.50 0.57 -10.08
CA SER A 22 -10.01 -0.62 -10.76
C SER A 22 -9.71 -0.45 -12.23
N VAL A 23 -9.17 -1.50 -12.82
CA VAL A 23 -9.03 -1.62 -14.28
C VAL A 23 -10.32 -1.09 -14.91
N PRO A 24 -10.25 -0.14 -15.88
CA PRO A 24 -11.44 0.37 -16.54
C PRO A 24 -12.38 -0.78 -16.92
N GLY A 25 -13.63 -0.72 -16.45
CA GLY A 25 -14.66 -1.71 -16.78
C GLY A 25 -14.88 -2.85 -15.77
N ILE A 26 -14.34 -2.79 -14.54
CA ILE A 26 -14.84 -3.65 -13.44
C ILE A 26 -16.05 -2.98 -12.81
N PRO A 27 -17.27 -3.53 -12.95
CA PRO A 27 -18.47 -2.95 -12.34
C PRO A 27 -18.34 -2.96 -10.80
N PHE A 28 -18.85 -1.92 -10.14
CA PHE A 28 -18.82 -1.80 -8.67
C PHE A 28 -19.42 -3.02 -7.98
N GLU A 29 -20.39 -3.66 -8.62
CA GLU A 29 -21.06 -4.86 -8.15
C GLU A 29 -20.10 -6.04 -7.99
N LYS A 30 -19.01 -6.08 -8.76
CA LYS A 30 -17.94 -7.09 -8.58
C LYS A 30 -17.08 -6.83 -7.34
N CYS A 31 -17.21 -5.66 -6.71
CA CYS A 31 -16.53 -5.30 -5.47
C CYS A 31 -17.33 -5.73 -4.22
N PHE A 32 -18.61 -6.09 -4.33
CA PHE A 32 -19.45 -6.52 -3.19
C PHE A 32 -18.84 -7.68 -2.36
N PRO A 33 -18.21 -8.70 -2.97
CA PRO A 33 -17.54 -9.73 -2.19
C PRO A 33 -16.43 -9.17 -1.28
N TRP A 34 -15.73 -8.11 -1.70
CA TRP A 34 -14.69 -7.46 -0.89
C TRP A 34 -15.27 -6.63 0.24
N ILE A 35 -16.42 -5.97 0.01
CA ILE A 35 -17.16 -5.26 1.07
C ILE A 35 -17.55 -6.24 2.19
N ASN A 36 -18.08 -7.42 1.82
CA ASN A 36 -18.44 -8.45 2.78
C ASN A 36 -17.21 -8.97 3.55
N SER A 37 -16.04 -9.06 2.89
CA SER A 37 -14.79 -9.42 3.55
C SER A 37 -14.32 -8.37 4.55
N CYS A 38 -14.51 -7.07 4.30
CA CYS A 38 -14.21 -6.02 5.30
C CYS A 38 -15.01 -6.18 6.60
N PHE A 39 -16.18 -6.82 6.56
CA PHE A 39 -16.96 -7.10 7.78
C PHE A 39 -16.53 -8.38 8.49
N ARG A 40 -16.00 -9.36 7.76
CA ARG A 40 -15.72 -10.72 8.27
C ARG A 40 -14.26 -10.95 8.64
N ASP A 41 -13.36 -10.18 8.05
CA ASP A 41 -11.93 -10.34 8.18
C ASP A 41 -11.30 -9.02 8.67
N GLU A 42 -10.92 -9.02 9.95
CA GLU A 42 -10.36 -7.84 10.61
C GLU A 42 -9.00 -7.43 10.02
N ASP A 43 -8.16 -8.40 9.64
CA ASP A 43 -6.86 -8.13 9.02
C ASP A 43 -7.05 -7.48 7.65
N PHE A 44 -8.00 -7.98 6.86
CA PHE A 44 -8.36 -7.37 5.58
C PHE A 44 -8.91 -5.95 5.76
N ARG A 45 -9.83 -5.73 6.70
CA ARG A 45 -10.38 -4.40 7.02
C ARG A 45 -9.28 -3.43 7.42
N ARG A 46 -8.36 -3.86 8.28
CA ARG A 46 -7.22 -3.04 8.74
C ARG A 46 -6.27 -2.72 7.59
N SER A 47 -5.97 -3.70 6.74
CA SER A 47 -5.14 -3.52 5.54
C SER A 47 -5.75 -2.49 4.59
N ALA A 48 -7.04 -2.63 4.30
CA ALA A 48 -7.81 -1.70 3.48
C ALA A 48 -7.78 -0.27 4.04
N PHE A 49 -7.99 -0.12 5.36
CA PHE A 49 -7.96 1.17 6.02
C PHE A 49 -6.59 1.85 5.93
N TYR A 50 -5.49 1.11 6.12
CA TYR A 50 -4.14 1.67 5.99
C TYR A 50 -3.83 2.13 4.57
N LEU A 51 -4.23 1.36 3.55
CA LEU A 51 -4.07 1.78 2.16
C LEU A 51 -4.86 3.06 1.88
N TYR A 52 -6.10 3.15 2.38
CA TYR A 52 -6.90 4.36 2.26
C TYR A 52 -6.21 5.59 2.89
N GLN A 53 -5.71 5.47 4.13
CA GLN A 53 -5.02 6.59 4.80
C GLN A 53 -3.79 7.03 4.01
N SER A 54 -3.01 6.06 3.52
CA SER A 54 -1.84 6.35 2.70
C SER A 54 -2.18 7.18 1.46
N ILE A 55 -3.23 6.79 0.73
CA ILE A 55 -3.66 7.48 -0.49
C ILE A 55 -4.17 8.88 -0.16
N LYS A 56 -4.96 9.02 0.91
CA LYS A 56 -5.51 10.30 1.33
C LYS A 56 -4.43 11.33 1.64
N GLU A 57 -3.35 10.91 2.27
CA GLU A 57 -2.23 11.79 2.67
C GLU A 57 -1.44 12.33 1.48
N LEU A 58 -1.37 11.57 0.38
CA LEU A 58 -0.72 12.01 -0.85
C LEU A 58 -1.65 12.74 -1.81
N GLY A 59 -2.96 12.73 -1.52
CA GLY A 59 -4.04 13.22 -2.36
C GLY A 59 -4.35 12.29 -3.55
N TRP A 60 -5.64 12.10 -3.80
CA TRP A 60 -6.17 11.16 -4.79
C TRP A 60 -5.84 11.53 -6.24
N ASP A 61 -5.54 12.80 -6.46
CA ASP A 61 -5.41 13.42 -7.78
C ASP A 61 -3.96 13.47 -8.29
N HIS A 62 -2.99 13.04 -7.48
CA HIS A 62 -1.56 13.23 -7.77
C HIS A 62 -0.92 12.08 -8.55
N CYS A 63 -1.71 11.10 -8.97
CA CYS A 63 -1.21 9.92 -9.67
C CYS A 63 -2.22 9.48 -10.74
N ASP A 64 -1.81 9.60 -12.00
CA ASP A 64 -2.44 8.82 -13.04
C ASP A 64 -1.91 7.38 -12.94
N TRP A 65 -2.61 6.55 -12.16
CA TRP A 65 -2.29 5.14 -11.95
C TRP A 65 -2.54 4.27 -13.20
N GLN A 66 -3.17 4.82 -14.24
CA GLN A 66 -3.52 4.10 -15.46
C GLN A 66 -2.37 4.10 -16.47
N VAL A 67 -1.51 5.10 -16.43
CA VAL A 67 -0.31 5.15 -17.25
C VAL A 67 0.77 4.30 -16.58
N GLN A 68 1.32 3.31 -17.30
CA GLN A 68 2.55 2.63 -16.91
C GLN A 68 3.72 3.63 -16.97
N GLY A 69 3.81 4.52 -15.99
CA GLY A 69 4.80 5.59 -15.98
C GLY A 69 4.42 6.64 -14.96
N TYR A 70 5.22 6.75 -13.91
CA TYR A 70 5.23 7.94 -13.07
C TYR A 70 6.08 8.99 -13.79
N ASP A 71 5.53 10.18 -14.02
CA ASP A 71 6.34 11.33 -14.47
C ASP A 71 7.29 11.71 -13.32
N ASP A 72 8.57 11.34 -13.46
CA ASP A 72 9.62 11.64 -12.49
C ASP A 72 9.92 13.15 -12.38
N GLN A 73 9.45 13.94 -13.35
CA GLN A 73 9.51 15.40 -13.34
C GLN A 73 8.31 16.03 -12.63
N PHE A 74 7.24 15.27 -12.38
CA PHE A 74 6.10 15.74 -11.59
C PHE A 74 6.54 15.94 -10.14
N LYS A 75 6.52 17.21 -9.72
CA LYS A 75 6.85 17.65 -8.36
C LYS A 75 5.57 18.08 -7.64
N PRO A 76 4.84 17.18 -6.98
CA PRO A 76 3.67 17.61 -6.23
C PRO A 76 4.11 18.33 -4.95
N HIS A 77 3.27 19.25 -4.50
CA HIS A 77 3.43 20.04 -3.27
C HIS A 77 3.11 19.22 -2.02
N VAL A 78 3.61 17.98 -1.91
CA VAL A 78 3.36 17.13 -0.74
C VAL A 78 4.37 17.50 0.34
N SER A 79 3.89 17.77 1.55
CA SER A 79 4.81 18.03 2.67
C SER A 79 5.61 16.76 3.01
N VAL A 80 6.81 16.94 3.54
CA VAL A 80 7.65 15.80 3.97
C VAL A 80 6.91 14.92 4.98
N SER A 81 6.11 15.52 5.87
CA SER A 81 5.28 14.80 6.84
C SER A 81 4.19 13.95 6.18
N GLU A 82 3.50 14.47 5.16
CA GLU A 82 2.46 13.73 4.45
C GLU A 82 3.05 12.57 3.67
N ALA A 83 4.18 12.77 2.97
CA ALA A 83 4.86 11.70 2.26
C ALA A 83 5.37 10.59 3.21
N GLU A 84 5.90 10.97 4.38
CA GLU A 84 6.34 10.02 5.41
C GLU A 84 5.16 9.23 6.00
N SER A 85 4.07 9.91 6.33
CA SER A 85 2.85 9.27 6.83
C SER A 85 2.27 8.31 5.79
N ALA A 86 2.23 8.75 4.53
CA ALA A 86 1.71 7.95 3.44
C ALA A 86 2.54 6.68 3.23
N ALA A 87 3.87 6.79 3.25
CA ALA A 87 4.75 5.63 3.17
C ALA A 87 4.56 4.66 4.35
N GLN A 88 4.45 5.19 5.58
CA GLN A 88 4.19 4.36 6.76
C GLN A 88 2.86 3.63 6.66
N ASN A 89 1.80 4.29 6.23
CA ASN A 89 0.48 3.69 6.08
C ASN A 89 0.46 2.65 4.95
N ALA A 90 1.14 2.90 3.82
CA ALA A 90 1.29 1.89 2.76
C ALA A 90 2.01 0.65 3.29
N PHE A 91 3.06 0.82 4.09
CA PHE A 91 3.77 -0.31 4.68
C PHE A 91 2.94 -1.07 5.72
N LYS A 92 2.19 -0.36 6.58
CA LYS A 92 1.26 -0.99 7.54
C LYS A 92 0.19 -1.83 6.85
N CYS A 93 -0.25 -1.43 5.65
CA CYS A 93 -1.13 -2.27 4.82
C CYS A 93 -0.45 -3.60 4.47
N ILE A 94 0.80 -3.57 3.99
CA ILE A 94 1.58 -4.77 3.70
C ILE A 94 1.72 -5.65 4.96
N GLU A 95 2.08 -5.05 6.11
CA GLU A 95 2.21 -5.77 7.38
C GLU A 95 0.90 -6.40 7.85
N ALA A 96 -0.24 -5.76 7.61
CA ALA A 96 -1.54 -6.32 7.97
C ALA A 96 -1.93 -7.53 7.11
N ILE A 97 -1.43 -7.64 5.87
CA ILE A 97 -1.67 -8.79 4.97
C ILE A 97 -0.76 -9.97 5.34
N ILE A 98 0.55 -9.73 5.42
CA ILE A 98 1.55 -10.80 5.56
C ILE A 98 1.99 -11.04 7.01
N GLY A 99 1.65 -10.15 7.94
CA GLY A 99 2.22 -10.11 9.29
C GLY A 99 3.48 -9.25 9.37
N GLU A 100 4.15 -9.22 10.52
CA GLU A 100 5.37 -8.42 10.74
C GLU A 100 6.60 -9.00 10.01
N PRO A 101 7.10 -8.38 8.91
CA PRO A 101 8.30 -8.83 8.22
C PRO A 101 9.57 -8.58 9.04
N THR A 102 9.52 -7.63 9.99
CA THR A 102 10.60 -7.21 10.92
C THR A 102 11.16 -8.34 11.78
N LYS A 103 10.33 -9.30 12.18
CA LYS A 103 10.71 -10.40 13.10
C LYS A 103 11.23 -11.63 12.37
N THR A 104 11.18 -11.64 11.05
CA THR A 104 11.49 -12.83 10.25
C THR A 104 12.81 -12.63 9.50
N LYS A 105 13.77 -13.53 9.73
CA LYS A 105 15.00 -13.62 8.92
C LYS A 105 14.61 -13.64 7.42
N PRO A 106 15.41 -13.11 6.48
CA PRO A 106 15.07 -13.02 5.05
C PRO A 106 14.47 -14.31 4.46
N HIS A 107 15.02 -15.48 4.78
CA HIS A 107 14.49 -16.78 4.32
C HIS A 107 13.06 -17.10 4.81
N LYS A 108 12.65 -16.55 5.94
CA LYS A 108 11.31 -16.75 6.50
C LYS A 108 10.26 -15.87 5.82
N LEU A 109 10.63 -14.70 5.29
CA LEU A 109 9.71 -13.84 4.55
C LEU A 109 9.24 -14.51 3.25
N ALA A 110 10.13 -15.17 2.51
CA ALA A 110 9.73 -15.93 1.31
C ALA A 110 8.75 -17.07 1.64
N VAL A 111 8.97 -17.77 2.75
CA VAL A 111 8.05 -18.83 3.23
C VAL A 111 6.69 -18.24 3.63
N LEU A 112 6.70 -17.10 4.33
CA LEU A 112 5.50 -16.39 4.76
C LEU A 112 4.67 -15.87 3.58
N LEU A 113 5.33 -15.33 2.55
CA LEU A 113 4.68 -14.91 1.32
C LEU A 113 3.98 -16.10 0.64
N ARG A 114 4.69 -17.23 0.51
CA ARG A 114 4.12 -18.46 -0.08
C ARG A 114 2.96 -19.01 0.76
N SER A 115 3.05 -19.01 2.09
CA SER A 115 1.94 -19.47 2.94
C SER A 115 0.70 -18.58 2.85
N LYS A 116 0.88 -17.32 2.44
CA LYS A 116 -0.19 -16.36 2.14
C LYS A 116 -0.63 -16.36 0.67
N GLY A 117 -0.11 -17.30 -0.15
CA GLY A 117 -0.51 -17.42 -1.56
C GLY A 117 0.19 -16.46 -2.53
N PHE A 118 1.24 -15.77 -2.08
CA PHE A 118 2.05 -14.91 -2.93
C PHE A 118 3.26 -15.66 -3.49
N ASP A 119 3.55 -15.45 -4.77
CA ASP A 119 4.83 -15.83 -5.37
C ASP A 119 5.90 -14.78 -5.01
N PRO A 120 6.95 -15.11 -4.21
CA PRO A 120 7.98 -14.14 -3.85
C PRO A 120 8.82 -13.65 -5.02
N ASP A 121 8.90 -14.46 -6.09
CA ASP A 121 9.78 -14.23 -7.24
C ASP A 121 9.10 -13.43 -8.35
N ILE A 122 7.79 -13.16 -8.21
CA ILE A 122 7.05 -12.31 -9.15
C ILE A 122 7.68 -10.92 -9.23
N ARG A 123 7.86 -10.41 -10.46
CA ARG A 123 8.51 -9.13 -10.70
C ARG A 123 7.50 -8.00 -10.78
N LEU A 124 7.59 -7.05 -9.84
CA LEU A 124 6.68 -5.91 -9.68
C LEU A 124 7.47 -4.59 -9.56
N GLY A 125 6.76 -3.46 -9.66
CA GLY A 125 7.32 -2.12 -9.54
C GLY A 125 7.13 -1.28 -10.80
N PHE A 126 7.19 0.04 -10.63
CA PHE A 126 7.05 1.00 -11.74
C PHE A 126 8.40 1.55 -12.17
N ARG A 127 9.24 1.96 -11.20
CA ARG A 127 10.57 2.53 -11.47
C ARG A 127 11.59 1.45 -11.81
N LYS A 128 11.60 0.39 -11.02
CA LYS A 128 12.49 -0.74 -11.17
C LYS A 128 11.72 -2.02 -10.91
N LYS A 129 11.58 -2.86 -11.93
CA LYS A 129 11.04 -4.21 -11.78
C LYS A 129 11.99 -5.03 -10.92
N ASP A 130 11.51 -5.50 -9.78
CA ASP A 130 12.25 -6.37 -8.85
C ASP A 130 11.29 -7.41 -8.27
N THR A 131 11.83 -8.42 -7.60
CA THR A 131 11.00 -9.46 -6.96
C THR A 131 10.12 -8.86 -5.86
N LEU A 132 8.92 -9.41 -5.64
CA LEU A 132 8.04 -9.03 -4.53
C LEU A 132 8.79 -9.08 -3.20
N PHE A 133 9.61 -10.11 -3.01
CA PHE A 133 10.49 -10.24 -1.86
C PHE A 133 11.42 -9.02 -1.71
N ASN A 134 12.19 -8.68 -2.75
CA ASN A 134 13.14 -7.56 -2.69
C ASN A 134 12.43 -6.22 -2.47
N LYS A 135 11.24 -6.03 -3.05
CA LYS A 135 10.45 -4.81 -2.85
C LYS A 135 9.99 -4.63 -1.41
N ILE A 136 9.52 -5.71 -0.76
CA ILE A 136 9.13 -5.64 0.65
C ILE A 136 10.34 -5.32 1.54
N VAL A 137 11.50 -5.91 1.25
CA VAL A 137 12.75 -5.61 1.95
C VAL A 137 13.17 -4.15 1.76
N GLU A 138 13.16 -3.66 0.52
CA GLU A 138 13.46 -2.25 0.20
C GLU A 138 12.53 -1.29 0.97
N PHE A 139 11.23 -1.58 0.99
CA PHE A 139 10.24 -0.72 1.65
C PHE A 139 10.30 -0.79 3.18
N HIS A 140 10.71 -1.93 3.73
CA HIS A 140 11.01 -2.06 5.14
C HIS A 140 12.17 -1.13 5.55
N GLU A 141 13.27 -1.14 4.78
CA GLU A 141 14.41 -0.25 5.01
C GLU A 141 14.03 1.23 4.85
N ILE A 142 13.12 1.55 3.94
CA ILE A 142 12.55 2.90 3.82
C ILE A 142 11.78 3.27 5.10
N ARG A 143 10.85 2.42 5.55
CA ARG A 143 10.07 2.66 6.77
C ARG A 143 10.98 2.86 7.98
N ASP A 144 11.98 2.01 8.18
CA ASP A 144 12.90 2.12 9.31
C ASP A 144 13.68 3.43 9.30
N ARG A 145 14.12 3.87 8.12
CA ARG A 145 14.78 5.18 7.99
C ARG A 145 13.84 6.35 8.28
N VAL A 146 12.55 6.22 7.95
CA VAL A 146 11.53 7.24 8.28
C VAL A 146 11.28 7.26 9.79
N ALA A 147 11.11 6.08 10.40
CA ALA A 147 10.75 5.89 11.81
C ALA A 147 11.91 6.13 12.79
N ALA A 148 13.16 5.97 12.34
CA ALA A 148 14.35 6.37 13.08
C ALA A 148 14.42 7.90 13.18
N HIS A 149 13.59 8.47 14.07
CA HIS A 149 13.51 9.89 14.38
C HIS A 149 14.77 10.39 15.08
N GLY A 150 15.85 10.53 14.32
CA GLY A 150 17.03 11.31 14.71
C GLY A 150 17.02 12.65 13.99
N LYS A 151 17.38 13.73 14.70
CA LYS A 151 17.68 15.08 14.16
C LYS A 151 18.90 15.06 13.22
N SER A 152 18.94 14.17 12.25
CA SER A 152 19.99 14.15 11.24
C SER A 152 19.70 15.26 10.25
N LYS A 153 20.61 16.26 10.19
CA LYS A 153 20.62 17.32 9.16
C LYS A 153 20.66 16.77 7.71
N TYR A 154 20.86 15.46 7.54
CA TYR A 154 21.03 14.77 6.27
C TYR A 154 19.96 13.70 6.01
N LYS A 155 18.73 13.86 6.54
CA LYS A 155 17.63 12.94 6.22
C LYS A 155 17.32 13.03 4.72
N ARG A 156 17.59 11.96 3.97
CA ARG A 156 17.13 11.83 2.58
C ARG A 156 15.61 11.91 2.59
N ARG A 157 15.04 12.83 1.82
CA ARG A 157 13.59 12.93 1.62
C ARG A 157 13.10 11.75 0.79
N LEU A 158 11.95 11.20 1.17
CA LEU A 158 11.23 10.26 0.32
C LEU A 158 10.81 10.97 -0.96
N SER A 159 11.08 10.37 -2.11
CA SER A 159 10.46 10.83 -3.35
C SER A 159 9.01 10.37 -3.39
N VAL A 160 8.16 11.18 -4.00
CA VAL A 160 6.74 10.84 -4.20
C VAL A 160 6.61 9.51 -4.94
N SER A 161 7.48 9.26 -5.92
CA SER A 161 7.58 7.98 -6.61
C SER A 161 7.91 6.78 -5.72
N GLU A 162 8.68 6.94 -4.63
CA GLU A 162 8.88 5.86 -3.64
C GLU A 162 7.58 5.50 -2.94
N VAL A 163 6.81 6.52 -2.55
CA VAL A 163 5.55 6.33 -1.83
C VAL A 163 4.48 5.71 -2.72
N ILE A 164 4.38 6.16 -3.97
CA ILE A 164 3.47 5.60 -4.98
C ILE A 164 3.79 4.14 -5.26
N GLU A 165 5.07 3.80 -5.36
CA GLU A 165 5.48 2.41 -5.57
C GLU A 165 5.13 1.52 -4.37
N MET A 166 5.23 2.05 -3.14
CA MET A 166 4.74 1.38 -1.93
C MET A 166 3.22 1.19 -1.95
N GLN A 167 2.45 2.23 -2.27
CA GLN A 167 0.99 2.18 -2.38
C GLN A 167 0.53 1.15 -3.41
N ALA A 168 1.19 1.11 -4.57
CA ALA A 168 0.87 0.17 -5.63
C ALA A 168 1.18 -1.28 -5.25
N LEU A 169 2.27 -1.53 -4.54
CA LEU A 169 2.56 -2.86 -4.02
C LEU A 169 1.53 -3.29 -2.98
N ALA A 170 1.24 -2.44 -2.00
CA ALA A 170 0.22 -2.68 -0.98
C ALA A 170 -1.14 -3.00 -1.62
N ARG A 171 -1.53 -2.22 -2.64
CA ARG A 171 -2.73 -2.48 -3.43
C ARG A 171 -2.69 -3.83 -4.14
N TYR A 172 -1.62 -4.14 -4.86
CA TYR A 172 -1.48 -5.43 -5.54
C TYR A 172 -1.68 -6.59 -4.56
N MET A 173 -1.05 -6.51 -3.39
CA MET A 173 -1.14 -7.55 -2.37
C MET A 173 -2.56 -7.70 -1.82
N LEU A 174 -3.23 -6.58 -1.50
CA LEU A 174 -4.59 -6.55 -1.00
C LEU A 174 -5.58 -7.18 -1.99
N LEU A 175 -5.40 -6.91 -3.28
CA LEU A 175 -6.24 -7.47 -4.35
C LEU A 175 -5.97 -8.95 -4.58
N LYS A 176 -4.69 -9.35 -4.57
CA LYS A 176 -4.28 -10.71 -4.91
C LYS A 176 -4.62 -11.71 -3.81
N GLU A 177 -4.71 -11.29 -2.55
CA GLU A 177 -5.19 -12.11 -1.44
C GLU A 177 -6.60 -12.72 -1.70
N ARG A 178 -7.37 -12.15 -2.64
CA ARG A 178 -8.75 -12.57 -2.93
C ARG A 178 -8.98 -13.07 -4.36
N LEU A 179 -7.93 -13.19 -5.19
CA LEU A 179 -7.97 -13.71 -6.56
C LEU A 179 -7.15 -15.00 -6.71
#